data_AF-A0AAE0VWM3-F1
#
_entry.id   AF-A0AAE0VWM3-F1
#
_cell.length_a   1.000
_cell.length_b   1.000
_cell.length_c   1.000
_cell.angle_alpha   90.00
_cell.angle_beta   90.00
_cell.angle_gamma   90.00
#
_symmetry.space_group_name_H-M   'P 1'
#
loop_
_entity.id
_entity.type
_entity.pdbx_description
1 polymer ?
#
loop_
_entity_poly.entity_id
_entity_poly.type
_entity_poly.pdbx_seq_one_letter_code
_entity_poly.pdbx_strand_id
1 'polypeptide(L)'
;MEGELSAAGRLLLTRTKHYQRMLECSLTIQVPEDKQIILVFRSLEIEYEPLCDDDYLQMFDGMNTSAPTVKGLARRICGNKKPPGSYTTSGRYVTVHFNSDTHKQDDGFDVVFTSFHTDKCKKNEFKCRNGRCISGRLECNGYNNCGDGSEECHLTPNSVLGIVIGVFLLTIIAVGGIVVFRKKRLESKRRKDGQTNKKSRVSTAIEHVVQSTKQSDNPVVIPVDLIQELTTVKVRSKSF
;
A
#
# COMPACT_ATOMS: atom_id res chain seq x y z
N MET A 1 8.39 25.73 6.11
CA MET A 1 9.10 24.58 5.53
C MET A 1 8.05 23.81 4.75
N GLU A 2 8.10 23.96 3.44
CA GLU A 2 7.03 23.63 2.50
C GLU A 2 6.83 22.11 2.43
N GLY A 3 5.68 21.63 2.91
CA GLY A 3 5.25 20.27 2.70
C GLY A 3 4.97 20.09 1.21
N GLU A 4 5.76 19.23 0.57
CA GLU A 4 5.63 18.79 -0.81
C GLU A 4 4.17 18.35 -1.06
N LEU A 5 3.35 19.19 -1.70
CA LEU A 5 2.00 18.79 -2.14
C LEU A 5 2.17 17.53 -2.99
N SER A 6 1.53 16.46 -2.53
CA SER A 6 1.82 15.05 -2.82
C SER A 6 2.11 14.77 -4.30
N ALA A 7 3.31 14.23 -4.57
CA ALA A 7 3.74 13.83 -5.90
C ALA A 7 2.86 12.75 -6.54
N ALA A 8 2.10 12.00 -5.74
CA ALA A 8 1.05 11.07 -6.15
C ALA A 8 0.14 10.75 -4.96
N GLY A 9 -1.03 10.15 -5.24
CA GLY A 9 -1.95 9.69 -4.20
C GLY A 9 -3.09 8.84 -4.76
N ARG A 10 -3.94 8.36 -3.85
CA ARG A 10 -5.09 7.50 -4.16
C ARG A 10 -6.38 8.19 -3.72
N LEU A 11 -7.33 8.29 -4.63
CA LEU A 11 -8.67 8.79 -4.39
C LEU A 11 -9.60 7.60 -4.17
N LEU A 12 -10.11 7.52 -2.95
CA LEU A 12 -11.12 6.55 -2.57
C LEU A 12 -12.36 7.31 -2.18
N LEU A 13 -13.48 7.00 -2.83
CA LEU A 13 -14.76 7.64 -2.51
C LEU A 13 -15.17 7.38 -1.06
N THR A 14 -14.98 6.15 -0.60
CA THR A 14 -15.34 5.73 0.76
C THR A 14 -14.27 4.84 1.38
N ARG A 15 -14.27 4.79 2.72
CA ARG A 15 -13.50 3.83 3.53
C ARG A 15 -14.34 2.65 4.00
N THR A 16 -15.65 2.74 3.85
CA THR A 16 -16.58 1.67 4.13
C THR A 16 -16.81 0.83 2.88
N LYS A 17 -17.58 -0.25 3.00
CA LYS A 17 -17.90 -1.09 1.86
C LYS A 17 -18.64 -0.31 0.76
N HIS A 18 -19.61 0.53 1.12
CA HIS A 18 -20.43 1.26 0.16
C HIS A 18 -20.35 2.78 0.39
N TYR A 19 -20.49 3.58 -0.68
CA TYR A 19 -20.61 5.05 -0.56
C TYR A 19 -21.97 5.46 0.02
N GLN A 20 -22.10 6.67 0.54
CA GLN A 20 -23.36 7.17 1.12
C GLN A 20 -24.33 7.67 0.03
N ARG A 21 -25.64 7.56 0.30
CA ARG A 21 -26.70 8.20 -0.49
C ARG A 21 -26.67 9.72 -0.31
N MET A 22 -27.24 10.45 -1.28
CA MET A 22 -27.35 11.91 -1.29
C MET A 22 -26.01 12.61 -1.07
N LEU A 23 -24.95 12.03 -1.61
CA LEU A 23 -23.60 12.54 -1.44
C LEU A 23 -23.26 13.48 -2.59
N GLU A 24 -22.99 14.75 -2.30
CA GLU A 24 -22.42 15.69 -3.26
C GLU A 24 -21.03 16.12 -2.76
N CYS A 25 -19.99 15.71 -3.47
CA CYS A 25 -18.61 15.91 -3.06
C CYS A 25 -17.76 16.42 -4.22
N SER A 26 -17.04 17.53 -3.98
CA SER A 26 -16.05 18.08 -4.91
C SER A 26 -14.68 18.18 -4.23
N LEU A 27 -13.65 17.74 -4.95
CA LEU A 27 -12.25 17.83 -4.53
C LEU A 27 -11.39 18.33 -5.70
N THR A 28 -10.65 19.41 -5.48
CA THR A 28 -9.62 19.86 -6.44
C THR A 28 -8.24 19.41 -5.96
N ILE A 29 -7.50 18.75 -6.85
CA ILE A 29 -6.10 18.37 -6.66
C ILE A 29 -5.25 19.36 -7.43
N GLN A 30 -4.19 19.83 -6.78
CA GLN A 30 -3.23 20.77 -7.32
C GLN A 30 -1.83 20.19 -7.16
N VAL A 31 -1.05 20.18 -8.25
CA VAL A 31 0.37 19.81 -8.22
C VAL A 31 1.24 21.07 -8.35
N PRO A 32 2.56 20.97 -8.12
CA PRO A 32 3.50 22.07 -8.36
C PRO A 32 3.40 22.66 -9.77
N GLU A 33 3.98 23.84 -9.93
CA GLU A 33 4.11 24.47 -11.24
C GLU A 33 4.92 23.58 -12.19
N ASP A 34 4.63 23.72 -13.49
CA ASP A 34 5.23 22.92 -14.58
C ASP A 34 4.93 21.41 -14.55
N LYS A 35 4.06 20.95 -13.65
CA LYS A 35 3.59 19.56 -13.62
C LYS A 35 2.15 19.42 -14.12
N GLN A 36 1.89 18.26 -14.70
CA GLN A 36 0.57 17.77 -15.06
C GLN A 36 0.21 16.56 -14.19
N ILE A 37 -1.05 16.15 -14.24
CA ILE A 37 -1.59 15.06 -13.45
C ILE A 37 -1.99 13.93 -14.39
N ILE A 38 -1.54 12.72 -14.09
CA ILE A 38 -2.03 11.48 -14.70
C ILE A 38 -3.02 10.81 -13.74
N LEU A 39 -4.09 10.25 -14.28
CA LEU A 39 -5.16 9.57 -13.58
C LEU A 39 -5.27 8.13 -14.10
N VAL A 40 -5.27 7.17 -13.19
CA VAL A 40 -5.40 5.75 -13.51
C VAL A 40 -6.47 5.11 -12.62
N PHE A 41 -7.52 4.59 -13.25
CA PHE A 41 -8.60 3.90 -12.57
C PHE A 41 -8.19 2.46 -12.22
N ARG A 42 -8.30 2.13 -10.94
CA ARG A 42 -8.09 0.76 -10.43
C ARG A 42 -9.39 -0.01 -10.34
N SER A 43 -10.43 0.59 -9.78
CA SER A 43 -11.79 0.05 -9.76
C SER A 43 -12.83 1.16 -9.94
N LEU A 44 -14.00 0.74 -10.42
CA LEU A 44 -15.19 1.57 -10.56
C LEU A 44 -16.38 0.66 -10.27
N GLU A 45 -17.19 1.03 -9.29
CA GLU A 45 -18.37 0.34 -8.81
C GLU A 45 -19.36 1.41 -8.33
N ILE A 46 -19.95 2.12 -9.30
CA ILE A 46 -20.99 3.13 -9.09
C ILE A 46 -22.29 2.55 -9.67
N GLU A 47 -23.45 2.90 -9.12
CA GLU A 47 -24.74 2.47 -9.67
C GLU A 47 -24.80 2.72 -11.19
N TYR A 48 -25.26 1.70 -11.93
CA TYR A 48 -25.34 1.77 -13.38
C TYR A 48 -26.73 2.22 -13.82
N GLU A 49 -26.75 3.28 -14.63
CA GLU A 49 -27.91 3.73 -15.39
C GLU A 49 -27.43 4.07 -16.83
N PRO A 50 -28.21 3.86 -17.90
CA PRO A 50 -27.75 4.06 -19.28
C PRO A 50 -27.18 5.44 -19.59
N LEU A 51 -27.60 6.49 -18.88
CA LEU A 51 -27.08 7.86 -19.03
C LEU A 51 -26.18 8.32 -17.87
N CYS A 52 -26.01 7.48 -16.83
CA CYS A 52 -25.31 7.82 -15.59
C CYS A 52 -25.84 9.11 -14.95
N ASP A 53 -27.16 9.30 -14.89
CA ASP A 53 -27.77 10.53 -14.38
C ASP A 53 -28.08 10.48 -12.87
N ASP A 54 -28.18 9.28 -12.29
CA ASP A 54 -28.43 9.05 -10.86
C ASP A 54 -27.13 9.25 -10.06
N ASP A 55 -26.28 8.21 -10.03
CA ASP A 55 -24.97 8.25 -9.41
C ASP A 55 -23.87 8.39 -10.46
N TYR A 56 -22.97 9.35 -10.28
CA TYR A 56 -21.92 9.59 -11.25
C TYR A 56 -20.67 10.25 -10.69
N LEU A 57 -19.54 9.90 -11.31
CA LEU A 57 -18.27 10.57 -11.18
C LEU A 57 -18.01 11.46 -12.40
N GLN A 58 -17.51 12.68 -12.17
CA GLN A 58 -16.99 13.57 -13.19
C GLN A 58 -15.58 14.03 -12.82
N MET A 59 -14.71 14.16 -13.82
CA MET A 59 -13.34 14.67 -13.64
C MET A 59 -13.11 15.82 -14.62
N PHE A 60 -12.84 17.00 -14.08
CA PHE A 60 -12.68 18.25 -14.82
C PHE A 60 -11.20 18.64 -14.88
N ASP A 61 -10.73 19.00 -16.07
CA ASP A 61 -9.37 19.44 -16.36
C ASP A 61 -9.20 20.93 -16.02
N GLY A 62 -9.17 21.22 -14.72
CA GLY A 62 -9.04 22.57 -14.20
C GLY A 62 -9.29 22.65 -12.70
N MET A 63 -9.46 23.87 -12.20
CA MET A 63 -9.55 24.17 -10.77
C MET A 63 -10.96 24.06 -10.16
N ASN A 64 -11.98 23.91 -11.00
CA ASN A 64 -13.38 23.82 -10.59
C ASN A 64 -14.23 23.05 -11.63
N THR A 65 -15.52 22.89 -11.33
CA THR A 65 -16.51 22.17 -12.16
C THR A 65 -16.95 22.89 -13.42
N SER A 66 -16.50 24.14 -13.66
CA SER A 66 -16.73 24.87 -14.91
C SER A 66 -15.66 24.56 -15.98
N ALA A 67 -14.57 23.91 -15.59
CA ALA A 67 -13.54 23.43 -16.52
C ALA A 67 -14.08 22.29 -17.40
N PRO A 68 -13.49 22.04 -18.60
CA PRO A 68 -13.90 20.91 -19.44
C PRO A 68 -13.62 19.56 -18.76
N THR A 69 -14.34 18.52 -19.16
CA THR A 69 -14.00 17.14 -18.76
C THR A 69 -12.59 16.77 -19.24
N VAL A 70 -11.84 16.04 -18.41
CA VAL A 70 -10.51 15.51 -18.78
C VAL A 70 -10.61 14.74 -20.09
N LYS A 71 -9.73 15.09 -21.04
CA LYS A 71 -9.76 14.56 -22.41
C LYS A 71 -9.73 13.02 -22.40
N GLY A 72 -10.69 12.43 -23.11
CA GLY A 72 -10.82 10.97 -23.25
C GLY A 72 -11.69 10.30 -22.19
N LEU A 73 -12.06 11.00 -21.10
CA LEU A 73 -13.07 10.52 -20.16
C LEU A 73 -14.49 10.89 -20.62
N ALA A 74 -15.45 10.05 -20.25
CA ALA A 74 -16.87 10.35 -20.41
C ALA A 74 -17.28 11.52 -19.48
N ARG A 75 -18.29 12.30 -19.89
CA ARG A 75 -18.80 13.45 -19.12
C ARG A 75 -19.30 13.03 -17.73
N ARG A 76 -19.95 11.88 -17.65
CA ARG A 76 -20.40 11.19 -16.43
C ARG A 76 -19.94 9.74 -16.52
N ILE A 77 -19.43 9.21 -15.42
CA ILE A 77 -18.86 7.86 -15.33
C ILE A 77 -19.63 7.12 -14.23
N CYS A 78 -20.18 5.97 -14.57
CA CYS A 78 -20.90 5.09 -13.64
C CYS A 78 -20.76 3.62 -14.06
N GLY A 79 -21.37 2.71 -13.28
CA GLY A 79 -21.31 1.27 -13.50
C GLY A 79 -20.03 0.61 -12.98
N ASN A 80 -19.80 -0.63 -13.43
CA ASN A 80 -18.70 -1.48 -12.98
C ASN A 80 -17.52 -1.58 -13.97
N LYS A 81 -17.62 -0.90 -15.13
CA LYS A 81 -16.59 -0.92 -16.17
C LYS A 81 -15.73 0.33 -16.05
N LYS A 82 -14.59 0.20 -15.38
CA LYS A 82 -13.63 1.30 -15.23
C LYS A 82 -13.10 1.80 -16.59
N PRO A 83 -12.85 3.11 -16.76
CA PRO A 83 -12.17 3.66 -17.92
C PRO A 83 -10.81 2.96 -18.17
N PRO A 84 -10.50 2.57 -19.42
CA PRO A 84 -9.26 1.87 -19.74
C PRO A 84 -8.05 2.84 -19.83
N GLY A 85 -6.87 2.33 -19.50
CA GLY A 85 -5.62 3.08 -19.66
C GLY A 85 -5.43 4.21 -18.64
N SER A 86 -4.84 5.30 -19.09
CA SER A 86 -4.51 6.48 -18.28
C SER A 86 -4.95 7.76 -18.95
N TYR A 87 -5.28 8.77 -18.14
CA TYR A 87 -5.79 10.06 -18.59
C TYR A 87 -4.93 11.17 -18.01
N THR A 88 -4.67 12.22 -18.77
CA THR A 88 -3.82 13.33 -18.33
C THR A 88 -4.54 14.65 -18.40
N THR A 89 -4.33 15.48 -17.39
CA THR A 89 -4.75 16.89 -17.40
C THR A 89 -3.89 17.71 -18.37
N SER A 90 -4.43 18.82 -18.83
CA SER A 90 -3.71 19.83 -19.60
C SER A 90 -2.77 20.65 -18.71
N GLY A 91 -3.10 20.83 -17.43
CA GLY A 91 -2.31 21.61 -16.49
C GLY A 91 -2.19 20.98 -15.10
N ARG A 92 -1.87 21.81 -14.10
CA ARG A 92 -1.56 21.38 -12.72
C ARG A 92 -2.79 21.08 -11.85
N TYR A 93 -4.00 21.10 -12.40
CA TYR A 93 -5.24 20.97 -11.64
C TYR A 93 -6.14 19.88 -12.22
N VAL A 94 -6.82 19.16 -11.33
CA VAL A 94 -8.01 18.36 -11.66
C VAL A 94 -9.05 18.54 -10.57
N THR A 95 -10.31 18.74 -10.96
CA THR A 95 -11.45 18.73 -10.03
C THR A 95 -12.24 17.44 -10.20
N VAL A 96 -12.40 16.70 -9.12
CA VAL A 96 -13.15 15.46 -9.04
C VAL A 96 -14.48 15.75 -8.36
N HIS A 97 -15.58 15.39 -9.02
CA HIS A 97 -16.93 15.59 -8.53
C HIS A 97 -17.67 14.27 -8.52
N PHE A 98 -18.26 13.93 -7.37
CA PHE A 98 -19.13 12.76 -7.24
C PHE A 98 -20.49 13.20 -6.70
N ASN A 99 -21.54 12.70 -7.33
CA ASN A 99 -22.92 12.90 -6.92
C ASN A 99 -23.61 11.54 -6.79
N SER A 100 -24.34 11.32 -5.69
CA SER A 100 -25.25 10.18 -5.54
C SER A 100 -26.66 10.59 -5.16
N ASP A 101 -27.62 9.71 -5.41
CA ASP A 101 -29.04 9.91 -5.18
C ASP A 101 -29.55 9.20 -3.89
N THR A 102 -30.87 9.04 -3.76
CA THR A 102 -31.51 8.38 -2.61
C THR A 102 -31.60 6.85 -2.71
N HIS A 103 -31.12 6.25 -3.80
CA HIS A 103 -31.30 4.84 -4.14
C HIS A 103 -30.03 4.04 -3.92
N LYS A 104 -29.58 3.22 -4.88
CA LYS A 104 -28.64 2.13 -4.64
C LYS A 104 -27.28 2.67 -4.21
N GLN A 105 -26.49 1.82 -3.57
CA GLN A 105 -25.11 2.14 -3.21
C GLN A 105 -24.24 0.97 -3.66
N ASP A 106 -23.08 1.29 -4.20
CA ASP A 106 -22.03 0.33 -4.56
C ASP A 106 -20.69 0.76 -3.92
N ASP A 107 -19.58 0.15 -4.29
CA ASP A 107 -18.29 0.29 -3.58
C ASP A 107 -17.50 1.56 -3.96
N GLY A 108 -17.98 2.32 -4.95
CA GLY A 108 -17.45 3.61 -5.36
C GLY A 108 -16.32 3.51 -6.36
N PHE A 109 -15.28 4.32 -6.22
CA PHE A 109 -14.15 4.34 -7.14
C PHE A 109 -12.81 4.37 -6.42
N ASP A 110 -11.81 3.81 -7.11
CA ASP A 110 -10.41 3.85 -6.73
C ASP A 110 -9.59 4.41 -7.90
N VAL A 111 -9.10 5.64 -7.74
CA VAL A 111 -8.30 6.33 -8.76
C VAL A 111 -6.96 6.73 -8.19
N VAL A 112 -5.88 6.34 -8.86
CA VAL A 112 -4.54 6.82 -8.57
C VAL A 112 -4.29 8.08 -9.38
N PHE A 113 -3.80 9.14 -8.72
CA PHE A 113 -3.28 10.31 -9.39
C PHE A 113 -1.77 10.41 -9.19
N THR A 114 -1.04 10.86 -10.20
CA THR A 114 0.41 11.10 -10.11
C THR A 114 0.77 12.41 -10.79
N SER A 115 1.66 13.19 -10.18
CA SER A 115 2.27 14.36 -10.80
C SER A 115 3.40 13.94 -11.73
N PHE A 116 3.46 14.54 -12.92
CA PHE A 116 4.54 14.30 -13.87
C PHE A 116 4.92 15.57 -14.62
N HIS A 117 6.10 15.58 -15.22
CA HIS A 117 6.49 16.54 -16.27
C HIS A 117 7.22 15.80 -17.40
N THR A 118 7.55 16.52 -18.48
CA THR A 118 8.23 15.94 -19.66
C THR A 118 9.61 16.57 -19.94
N ASP A 119 10.01 17.57 -19.16
CA ASP A 119 11.39 18.07 -19.17
C ASP A 119 12.40 17.00 -18.73
N LYS A 120 13.69 17.34 -18.79
CA LYS A 120 14.77 16.46 -18.34
C LYS A 120 14.55 16.05 -16.87
N CYS A 121 14.40 14.74 -16.63
CA CYS A 121 14.20 14.21 -15.28
C CYS A 121 15.36 14.60 -14.37
N LYS A 122 15.00 14.97 -13.14
CA LYS A 122 15.94 15.27 -12.06
C LYS A 122 16.54 13.98 -11.50
N LYS A 123 17.62 14.11 -10.72
CA LYS A 123 18.35 12.96 -10.14
C LYS A 123 17.48 12.07 -9.24
N ASN A 124 16.45 12.64 -8.62
CA ASN A 124 15.52 11.96 -7.72
C ASN A 124 14.20 11.55 -8.39
N GLU A 125 14.13 11.58 -9.72
CA GLU A 125 12.95 11.24 -10.50
C GLU A 125 13.18 9.97 -11.32
N PHE A 126 12.09 9.24 -11.55
CA PHE A 126 12.05 8.07 -12.41
C PHE A 126 11.54 8.46 -13.80
N LYS A 127 12.23 7.99 -14.84
CA LYS A 127 11.83 8.22 -16.23
C LYS A 127 11.00 7.05 -16.74
N CYS A 128 9.71 7.28 -16.93
CA CYS A 128 8.78 6.34 -17.57
C CYS A 128 9.19 6.06 -19.03
N ARG A 129 8.77 4.91 -19.58
CA ARG A 129 9.06 4.54 -20.99
C ARG A 129 8.41 5.50 -21.98
N ASN A 130 7.23 6.03 -21.65
CA ASN A 130 6.55 7.08 -22.40
C ASN A 130 7.20 8.48 -22.29
N GLY A 131 8.34 8.62 -21.59
CA GLY A 131 9.10 9.86 -21.49
C GLY A 131 8.68 10.78 -20.34
N ARG A 132 7.67 10.41 -19.54
CA ARG A 132 7.28 11.17 -18.34
C ARG A 132 8.31 11.02 -17.22
N CYS A 133 8.52 12.09 -16.46
CA CYS A 133 9.30 12.08 -15.23
C CYS A 133 8.34 12.13 -14.03
N ILE A 134 8.41 11.13 -13.17
CA ILE A 134 7.64 11.04 -11.92
C ILE A 134 8.60 10.99 -10.72
N SER A 135 8.09 11.17 -9.50
CA SER A 135 8.93 11.05 -8.30
C SER A 135 9.55 9.65 -8.22
N GLY A 136 10.87 9.57 -7.96
CA GLY A 136 11.58 8.29 -7.85
C GLY A 136 11.07 7.42 -6.69
N ARG A 137 10.34 7.99 -5.72
CA ARG A 137 9.68 7.23 -4.64
C ARG A 137 8.50 6.38 -5.12
N LEU A 138 8.05 6.59 -6.34
CA LEU A 138 6.92 5.89 -6.94
C LEU A 138 7.35 4.64 -7.72
N GLU A 139 8.65 4.40 -7.81
CA GLU A 139 9.19 3.18 -8.41
C GLU A 139 8.74 1.98 -7.56
N CYS A 140 8.12 1.00 -8.22
CA CYS A 140 7.75 -0.29 -7.65
C CYS A 140 6.81 -0.25 -6.43
N ASN A 141 5.89 0.72 -6.39
CA ASN A 141 4.92 0.85 -5.30
C ASN A 141 3.59 0.07 -5.54
N GLY A 142 3.48 -0.67 -6.63
CA GLY A 142 2.28 -1.45 -6.98
C GLY A 142 1.15 -0.62 -7.60
N TYR A 143 1.46 0.61 -8.06
CA TYR A 143 0.54 1.48 -8.77
C TYR A 143 1.10 1.94 -10.11
N ASN A 144 0.24 1.97 -11.12
CA ASN A 144 0.57 2.42 -12.47
C ASN A 144 0.59 3.97 -12.57
N ASN A 145 1.49 4.60 -11.81
CA ASN A 145 1.86 6.01 -11.82
C ASN A 145 2.38 6.55 -13.18
N CYS A 146 3.00 5.74 -14.04
CA CYS A 146 3.42 6.15 -15.40
C CYS A 146 2.28 6.10 -16.42
N GLY A 147 1.24 5.29 -16.12
CA GLY A 147 0.12 4.98 -17.01
C GLY A 147 0.46 3.95 -18.10
N ASP A 148 1.72 3.57 -18.24
CA ASP A 148 2.23 2.57 -19.19
C ASP A 148 2.83 1.32 -18.52
N GLY A 149 2.83 1.27 -17.18
CA GLY A 149 3.34 0.17 -16.36
C GLY A 149 4.86 0.03 -16.31
N SER A 150 5.63 1.05 -16.70
CA SER A 150 7.11 1.00 -16.75
C SER A 150 7.81 0.99 -15.39
N GLU A 151 7.17 1.55 -14.38
CA GLU A 151 7.58 1.70 -12.98
C GLU A 151 7.16 0.51 -12.11
N GLU A 152 6.31 -0.37 -12.63
CA GLU A 152 5.90 -1.56 -11.91
C GLU A 152 7.07 -2.55 -11.95
N CYS A 153 7.62 -2.85 -10.77
CA CYS A 153 8.64 -3.89 -10.66
C CYS A 153 8.06 -5.21 -11.19
N HIS A 154 8.54 -5.64 -12.34
CA HIS A 154 8.50 -7.06 -12.65
C HIS A 154 9.34 -7.75 -11.57
N LEU A 155 8.69 -8.43 -10.62
CA LEU A 155 9.32 -9.57 -9.94
C LEU A 155 9.66 -10.55 -11.06
N THR A 156 10.84 -10.42 -11.63
CA THR A 156 11.25 -11.30 -12.71
C THR A 156 11.20 -12.73 -12.18
N PRO A 157 10.89 -13.74 -13.01
CA PRO A 157 10.93 -15.14 -12.59
C PRO A 157 12.25 -15.50 -11.89
N ASN A 158 13.35 -14.82 -12.24
CA ASN A 158 14.66 -14.97 -11.63
C ASN A 158 14.71 -14.49 -10.17
N SER A 159 13.98 -13.42 -9.83
CA SER A 159 13.86 -12.93 -8.45
C SER A 159 13.08 -13.91 -7.58
N VAL A 160 12.02 -14.51 -8.12
CA VAL A 160 11.22 -15.54 -7.42
C VAL A 160 12.02 -16.83 -7.25
N LEU A 161 12.78 -17.23 -8.29
CA LEU A 161 13.67 -18.38 -8.24
C LEU A 161 14.74 -18.21 -7.14
N GLY A 162 15.32 -17.01 -7.01
CA GLY A 162 16.26 -16.70 -5.93
C GLY A 162 15.64 -16.85 -4.53
N ILE A 163 14.40 -16.38 -4.34
CA ILE A 163 13.67 -16.53 -3.07
C ILE A 163 13.38 -18.01 -2.78
N VAL A 164 12.92 -18.78 -3.78
CA VAL A 164 12.63 -20.21 -3.62
C VAL A 164 13.89 -21.02 -3.28
N ILE A 165 15.00 -20.76 -3.97
CA ILE A 165 16.30 -21.39 -3.68
C ILE A 165 16.76 -21.04 -2.26
N GLY A 166 16.64 -19.77 -1.86
CA GLY A 166 16.98 -19.32 -0.52
C GLY A 166 16.18 -20.04 0.58
N VAL A 167 14.87 -20.14 0.43
CA VAL A 167 14.00 -20.87 1.37
C VAL A 167 14.35 -22.36 1.42
N PHE A 168 14.64 -22.98 0.26
CA PHE A 168 15.03 -24.38 0.20
C PHE A 168 16.38 -24.64 0.89
N LEU A 169 17.37 -23.77 0.70
CA LEU A 169 18.66 -23.88 1.39
C LEU A 169 18.52 -23.69 2.90
N LEU A 170 17.70 -22.74 3.35
CA LEU A 170 17.44 -22.53 4.78
C LEU A 170 16.76 -23.72 5.43
N THR A 171 15.81 -24.37 4.76
CA THR A 171 15.16 -25.58 5.29
C THR A 171 16.13 -26.76 5.37
N ILE A 172 17.00 -26.95 4.38
CA ILE A 172 18.05 -27.98 4.42
C ILE A 172 19.01 -27.74 5.59
N ILE A 173 19.48 -26.50 5.76
CA ILE A 173 20.40 -26.14 6.86
C ILE A 173 19.71 -26.39 8.21
N ALA A 174 18.45 -26.00 8.37
CA ALA A 174 17.69 -26.21 9.60
C ALA A 174 17.52 -27.71 9.92
N VAL A 175 17.11 -28.52 8.94
CA VAL A 175 16.96 -29.98 9.10
C VAL A 175 18.30 -30.62 9.41
N GLY A 176 19.37 -30.25 8.70
CA GLY A 176 20.73 -30.70 8.97
C GLY A 176 21.19 -30.35 10.39
N GLY A 177 20.91 -29.13 10.84
CA GLY A 177 21.16 -28.69 12.21
C GLY A 177 20.42 -29.53 13.25
N ILE A 178 19.13 -29.82 13.02
CA ILE A 178 18.32 -30.69 13.89
C ILE A 178 18.92 -32.10 13.95
N VAL A 179 19.33 -32.68 12.81
CA VAL A 179 19.92 -34.03 12.75
C VAL A 179 21.24 -34.07 13.51
N VAL A 180 22.13 -33.11 13.29
CA VAL A 180 23.42 -33.01 13.99
C VAL A 180 23.20 -32.82 15.49
N PHE A 181 22.24 -31.98 15.88
CA PHE A 181 21.89 -31.77 17.28
C PHE A 181 21.34 -33.05 17.92
N ARG A 182 20.45 -33.78 17.24
CA ARG A 182 19.94 -35.08 17.71
C ARG A 182 21.06 -36.12 17.83
N LYS A 183 21.99 -36.16 16.86
CA LYS A 183 23.17 -37.04 16.90
C LYS A 183 24.08 -36.71 18.09
N LYS A 184 24.43 -35.44 18.30
CA LYS A 184 25.21 -34.99 19.47
C LYS A 184 24.50 -35.31 20.79
N ARG A 185 23.17 -35.17 20.86
CA ARG A 185 22.37 -35.51 22.04
C ARG A 185 22.38 -37.02 22.33
N LEU A 186 22.36 -37.87 21.30
CA LEU A 186 22.48 -39.32 21.42
C LEU A 186 23.89 -39.75 21.85
N GLU A 187 24.93 -39.11 21.31
CA GLU A 187 26.32 -39.33 21.72
C GLU A 187 26.57 -38.88 23.17
N SER A 188 25.94 -37.78 23.61
CA SER A 188 25.96 -37.32 25.00
C SER A 188 25.26 -38.29 25.96
N LYS A 189 24.15 -38.92 25.55
CA LYS A 189 23.50 -39.98 26.35
C LYS A 189 24.37 -41.24 26.47
N ARG A 190 24.97 -41.71 25.36
CA ARG A 190 25.94 -42.83 25.39
C ARG A 190 27.14 -42.59 26.31
N ARG A 191 27.61 -41.35 26.44
CA ARG A 191 28.68 -41.00 27.40
C ARG A 191 28.22 -41.02 28.87
N LYS A 192 26.94 -40.77 29.17
CA LYS A 192 26.39 -40.86 30.53
C LYS A 192 26.10 -42.31 30.95
N ASP A 193 25.67 -43.17 30.03
CA ASP A 193 25.40 -44.59 30.30
C ASP A 193 26.69 -45.42 30.53
N GLY A 194 27.85 -44.90 30.13
CA GLY A 194 29.17 -45.50 30.38
C GLY A 194 29.79 -45.17 31.75
N GLN A 195 29.14 -44.35 32.58
CA GLN A 195 29.65 -43.94 33.89
C GLN A 195 28.58 -43.99 34.99
N THR A 196 27.73 -45.03 34.97
CA THR A 196 26.92 -45.46 36.12
C THR A 196 27.36 -46.85 36.55
N ASN A 197 28.58 -46.95 37.08
CA ASN A 197 29.01 -48.09 37.90
C ASN A 197 30.17 -47.69 38.83
N LYS A 198 29.97 -46.70 39.70
CA LYS A 198 30.72 -46.62 40.98
C LYS A 198 30.05 -45.70 42.00
N LYS A 199 29.81 -46.28 43.17
CA LYS A 199 29.56 -45.71 44.51
C LYS A 199 28.12 -45.33 44.90
N SER A 200 27.53 -46.27 45.64
CA SER A 200 26.67 -46.04 46.80
C SER A 200 27.42 -45.28 47.92
N ARG A 201 26.79 -44.27 48.53
CA ARG A 201 26.49 -44.22 49.99
C ARG A 201 25.76 -42.92 50.41
N VAL A 202 24.68 -43.13 51.15
CA VAL A 202 24.02 -42.35 52.22
C VAL A 202 24.68 -41.03 52.69
N SER A 203 23.92 -39.93 52.80
CA SER A 203 23.55 -39.26 54.08
C SER A 203 23.05 -37.81 53.90
N THR A 204 21.81 -37.60 54.36
CA THR A 204 21.25 -36.51 55.22
C THR A 204 21.75 -35.06 55.19
N ALA A 205 20.76 -34.16 55.35
CA ALA A 205 20.75 -32.81 55.99
C ALA A 205 21.09 -31.60 55.09
N ILE A 206 20.58 -30.37 55.24
CA ILE A 206 19.51 -29.67 56.01
C ILE A 206 19.49 -28.22 55.42
N GLU A 207 18.33 -27.55 55.42
CA GLU A 207 18.04 -26.07 55.44
C GLU A 207 18.74 -25.09 54.45
N HIS A 208 17.99 -24.38 53.59
CA HIS A 208 17.26 -23.08 53.74
C HIS A 208 18.09 -21.80 53.44
N VAL A 209 17.37 -20.71 53.13
CA VAL A 209 17.77 -19.30 52.81
C VAL A 209 17.83 -19.01 51.29
N VAL A 210 16.76 -18.48 50.65
CA VAL A 210 16.35 -17.05 50.51
C VAL A 210 17.40 -16.26 49.68
N GLN A 211 17.13 -15.64 48.52
CA GLN A 211 16.17 -14.56 48.24
C GLN A 211 16.19 -14.19 46.72
N SER A 212 15.04 -13.68 46.23
CA SER A 212 14.86 -12.51 45.33
C SER A 212 15.67 -12.43 44.01
N THR A 213 15.04 -12.37 42.84
CA THR A 213 14.42 -11.16 42.26
C THR A 213 13.60 -11.59 41.03
N LYS A 214 12.28 -11.38 40.99
CA LYS A 214 11.56 -10.24 40.37
C LYS A 214 11.94 -9.93 38.90
N GLN A 215 10.95 -10.23 38.05
CA GLN A 215 10.24 -9.28 37.18
C GLN A 215 10.72 -9.06 35.74
N SER A 216 9.72 -9.21 34.86
CA SER A 216 9.44 -8.38 33.68
C SER A 216 10.00 -8.85 32.35
N ASP A 217 9.27 -9.78 31.73
CA ASP A 217 9.09 -9.74 30.29
C ASP A 217 8.33 -8.45 29.95
N ASN A 218 9.08 -7.43 29.55
CA ASN A 218 8.48 -6.24 28.95
C ASN A 218 8.14 -6.57 27.49
N PRO A 219 6.89 -6.39 27.04
CA PRO A 219 6.57 -6.43 25.63
C PRO A 219 7.30 -5.27 24.93
N VAL A 220 7.82 -5.57 23.74
CA VAL A 220 8.41 -4.58 22.84
C VAL A 220 7.34 -3.53 22.54
N VAL A 221 7.46 -2.38 23.21
CA VAL A 221 6.74 -1.15 22.89
C VAL A 221 7.35 -0.63 21.60
N ILE A 222 6.60 -0.76 20.51
CA ILE A 222 6.89 -0.06 19.26
C ILE A 222 6.59 1.43 19.54
N PRO A 223 7.56 2.35 19.35
CA PRO A 223 7.30 3.77 19.54
C PRO A 223 6.25 4.25 18.53
N VAL A 224 5.20 4.88 19.06
CA VAL A 224 4.12 5.53 18.32
C VAL A 224 4.63 6.88 17.83
N ASP A 225 5.45 6.86 16.78
CA ASP A 225 5.81 8.04 15.98
C ASP A 225 5.71 7.73 14.46
N LEU A 226 4.85 6.77 14.10
CA LEU A 226 4.53 6.45 12.71
C LEU A 226 3.02 6.47 12.44
N ILE A 227 2.35 7.51 12.96
CA ILE A 227 0.99 7.90 12.61
C ILE A 227 1.06 9.33 12.06
N GLN A 228 0.47 9.55 10.89
CA GLN A 228 0.56 10.72 9.99
C GLN A 228 1.79 10.65 9.08
N GLU A 229 1.69 10.37 7.78
CA GLU A 229 0.87 11.10 6.81
C GLU A 229 0.29 10.17 5.73
N LEU A 230 -0.95 9.75 5.90
CA LEU A 230 -1.87 9.66 4.78
C LEU A 230 -2.84 10.81 5.00
N THR A 231 -2.55 11.94 4.36
CA THR A 231 -3.47 13.06 4.24
C THR A 231 -4.71 12.56 3.51
N THR A 232 -5.64 12.05 4.30
CA THR A 232 -7.05 12.03 3.95
C THR A 232 -7.41 13.46 3.60
N VAL A 233 -7.61 13.76 2.32
CA VAL A 233 -8.28 15.00 1.99
C VAL A 233 -9.68 14.86 2.58
N LYS A 234 -9.94 15.65 3.62
CA LYS A 234 -11.21 15.67 4.33
C LYS A 234 -12.26 16.15 3.35
N VAL A 235 -13.04 15.21 2.83
CA VAL A 235 -14.27 15.49 2.09
C VAL A 235 -15.18 16.26 3.04
N ARG A 236 -15.41 17.55 2.74
CA ARG A 236 -16.35 18.38 3.48
C ARG A 236 -17.73 18.08 2.91
N SER A 237 -18.48 17.19 3.56
CA SER A 237 -19.91 17.07 3.29
C SER A 237 -20.59 18.37 3.71
N LYS A 238 -21.31 19.02 2.80
CA LYS A 238 -22.37 19.96 3.19
C LYS A 238 -23.61 19.11 3.41
N SER A 239 -23.97 18.89 4.67
CA SER A 239 -25.32 18.43 5.02
C SER A 239 -26.22 19.68 5.00
N PHE A 240 -27.30 19.65 4.23
CA PHE A 240 -28.47 20.48 4.49
C PHE A 240 -29.42 19.73 5.42
#